data_AF-A0A098TH09-F1
#
_entry.id   AF-A0A098TH09-F1
#
_cell.length_a   1.000
_cell.length_b   1.000
_cell.length_c   1.000
_cell.angle_alpha   90.00
_cell.angle_beta   90.00
_cell.angle_gamma   90.00
#
_symmetry.space_group_name_H-M   'P 1'
#
loop_
_entity.id
_entity.type
_entity.pdbx_description
1 polymer ?
#
loop_
_entity_poly.entity_id
_entity_poly.type
_entity_poly.pdbx_seq_one_letter_code
_entity_poly.pdbx_strand_id
1 'polypeptide(L)'
;MSKLAVRGLIIVALTYLAAVATFLLGGAPGMVAVFLGGTYSLTALAALLFSRGLLEFVVGVDREIAFFVVLKRVTDPLLALFDPVTPGFLLPFAASLYSAFLLFFFKVFLFGDAFLGLPPLFIVVTAAVLTFFA
;
A
#
# COMPACT_ATOMS: atom_id res chain seq x y z
N MET A 1 -17.80 8.15 2.49
CA MET A 1 -16.47 7.94 1.87
C MET A 1 -16.18 9.11 0.94
N SER A 2 -15.02 9.75 1.04
CA SER A 2 -14.70 10.93 0.22
C SER A 2 -14.48 10.55 -1.26
N LYS A 3 -14.67 11.49 -2.19
CA LYS A 3 -14.39 11.27 -3.63
C LYS A 3 -12.93 10.86 -3.86
N LEU A 4 -12.00 11.35 -3.03
CA LEU A 4 -10.59 10.98 -3.07
C LEU A 4 -10.38 9.53 -2.61
N ALA A 5 -11.03 9.10 -1.53
CA ALA A 5 -10.95 7.72 -1.07
C ALA A 5 -11.47 6.72 -2.12
N VAL A 6 -12.58 7.04 -2.82
CA VAL A 6 -13.06 6.21 -3.95
C VAL A 6 -11.99 6.08 -5.04
N ARG A 7 -11.34 7.19 -5.40
CA ARG A 7 -10.24 7.17 -6.37
C ARG A 7 -9.05 6.35 -5.88
N GLY A 8 -8.73 6.43 -4.58
CA GLY A 8 -7.69 5.60 -3.95
C GLY A 8 -8.00 4.12 -4.11
N LEU A 9 -9.23 3.69 -3.83
CA LEU A 9 -9.66 2.29 -4.01
C LEU A 9 -9.54 1.84 -5.46
N ILE A 10 -9.92 2.69 -6.41
CA ILE A 10 -9.78 2.40 -7.84
C ILE A 10 -8.30 2.23 -8.20
N ILE A 11 -7.41 3.10 -7.72
CA ILE A 11 -5.96 2.97 -7.96
C ILE A 11 -5.46 1.64 -7.41
N VAL A 12 -5.77 1.32 -6.15
CA VAL A 12 -5.36 0.04 -5.52
C VAL A 12 -5.86 -1.16 -6.34
N ALA A 13 -7.14 -1.17 -6.70
CA ALA A 13 -7.74 -2.25 -7.46
C ALA A 13 -7.10 -2.41 -8.85
N LEU A 14 -6.91 -1.31 -9.58
CA LEU A 14 -6.28 -1.35 -10.90
C LEU A 14 -4.81 -1.76 -10.83
N THR A 15 -4.04 -1.28 -9.85
CA THR A 15 -2.64 -1.68 -9.65
C THR A 15 -2.55 -3.17 -9.30
N TYR A 16 -3.46 -3.68 -8.46
CA TYR A 16 -3.54 -5.10 -8.15
C TYR A 16 -3.87 -5.94 -9.39
N LEU A 17 -4.93 -5.59 -10.13
CA LEU A 17 -5.33 -6.30 -11.34
C LEU A 17 -4.22 -6.29 -12.40
N ALA A 18 -3.53 -5.15 -12.57
CA ALA A 18 -2.40 -5.04 -13.46
C ALA A 18 -1.26 -5.99 -13.04
N ALA A 19 -0.90 -6.02 -11.75
CA ALA A 19 0.14 -6.90 -11.25
C ALA A 19 -0.22 -8.38 -11.41
N VAL A 20 -1.44 -8.78 -11.06
CA VAL A 20 -1.93 -10.15 -11.26
C VAL A 20 -1.87 -10.54 -12.74
N ALA A 21 -2.36 -9.67 -13.62
CA ALA A 21 -2.30 -9.89 -15.07
C ALA A 21 -0.86 -10.05 -15.56
N THR A 22 0.08 -9.23 -15.08
CA THR A 22 1.50 -9.36 -15.43
C THR A 22 2.07 -10.73 -15.03
N PHE A 23 1.78 -11.22 -13.83
CA PHE A 23 2.25 -12.54 -13.40
C PHE A 23 1.59 -13.69 -14.16
N LEU A 24 0.29 -13.60 -14.46
CA LEU A 24 -0.41 -14.58 -15.27
C LEU A 24 0.18 -14.66 -16.69
N LEU A 25 0.39 -13.50 -17.33
CA LEU A 25 0.99 -13.42 -18.67
C LEU A 25 2.46 -13.86 -18.66
N GLY A 26 3.15 -13.72 -17.52
CA GLY A 26 4.48 -14.27 -17.28
C GLY A 26 4.54 -15.78 -17.00
N GLY A 27 3.40 -16.47 -16.98
CA GLY A 27 3.33 -17.93 -16.81
C GLY A 27 3.24 -18.41 -15.35
N ALA A 28 3.01 -17.52 -14.38
CA ALA A 28 2.81 -17.93 -13.00
C ALA A 28 1.47 -18.70 -12.82
N PRO A 29 1.42 -19.76 -12.00
CA PRO A 29 0.17 -20.42 -11.65
C PRO A 29 -0.84 -19.44 -11.03
N GLY A 30 -2.13 -19.63 -11.29
CA GLY A 30 -3.17 -18.64 -10.91
C GLY A 30 -3.15 -18.22 -9.44
N MET A 31 -3.04 -19.18 -8.52
CA MET A 31 -2.93 -18.89 -7.08
C MET A 31 -1.66 -18.10 -6.75
N VAL A 32 -0.53 -18.46 -7.35
CA VAL A 32 0.76 -17.77 -7.14
C VAL A 32 0.69 -16.34 -7.68
N ALA A 33 0.09 -16.14 -8.86
CA ALA A 33 -0.10 -14.81 -9.46
C ALA A 33 -0.94 -13.88 -8.59
N VAL A 34 -1.95 -14.40 -7.88
CA VAL A 34 -2.75 -13.65 -6.90
C VAL A 34 -1.90 -13.16 -5.73
N PHE A 35 -1.13 -14.05 -5.10
CA PHE A 35 -0.27 -13.69 -3.96
C PHE A 35 0.86 -12.73 -4.37
N LEU A 36 1.52 -13.01 -5.49
CA LEU A 36 2.57 -12.13 -6.02
C LEU A 36 1.98 -10.77 -6.45
N GLY A 37 0.84 -10.76 -7.13
CA GLY A 37 0.15 -9.53 -7.53
C GLY A 37 -0.20 -8.64 -6.34
N GLY A 38 -0.71 -9.22 -5.25
CA GLY A 38 -0.97 -8.50 -3.99
C GLY A 38 0.30 -7.94 -3.36
N THR A 39 1.32 -8.79 -3.25
CA THR A 39 2.63 -8.43 -2.68
C THR A 39 3.26 -7.26 -3.44
N TYR A 40 3.33 -7.34 -4.77
CA TYR A 40 3.97 -6.33 -5.61
C TYR A 40 3.16 -5.04 -5.72
N SER A 41 1.84 -5.13 -5.86
CA SER A 41 1.00 -3.94 -5.99
C SER A 41 1.04 -3.09 -4.72
N LEU A 42 0.88 -3.69 -3.54
CA LEU A 42 0.95 -2.97 -2.28
C LEU A 42 2.36 -2.46 -1.97
N THR A 43 3.41 -3.22 -2.32
CA THR A 43 4.80 -2.75 -2.17
C THR A 43 5.07 -1.53 -3.06
N ALA A 44 4.60 -1.54 -4.30
CA ALA A 44 4.80 -0.42 -5.22
C ALA A 44 4.07 0.85 -4.74
N LEU A 45 2.82 0.71 -4.27
CA LEU A 45 2.06 1.84 -3.73
C LEU A 45 2.66 2.35 -2.41
N ALA A 46 3.13 1.46 -1.55
CA ALA A 46 3.86 1.83 -0.33
C ALA A 46 5.14 2.60 -0.66
N ALA A 47 5.94 2.11 -1.61
CA ALA A 47 7.16 2.78 -2.06
C ALA A 47 6.88 4.16 -2.67
N LEU A 48 5.77 4.32 -3.39
CA LEU A 48 5.34 5.61 -3.94
C LEU A 48 5.00 6.62 -2.84
N LEU A 49 4.22 6.21 -1.83
CA LEU A 49 3.89 7.06 -0.68
C LEU A 49 5.11 7.34 0.20
N PHE A 50 6.00 6.37 0.35
CA PHE A 50 7.26 6.56 1.06
C PHE A 50 8.13 7.59 0.35
N SER A 51 8.28 7.47 -0.97
CA SER A 51 9.04 8.42 -1.79
C SER A 51 8.45 9.82 -1.70
N ARG A 52 7.12 9.96 -1.73
CA ARG A 52 6.46 11.25 -1.47
C ARG A 52 6.82 11.82 -0.11
N GLY A 53 6.68 11.03 0.96
CA GLY A 53 6.96 11.49 2.32
C GLY A 53 8.43 11.93 2.47
N LEU A 54 9.37 11.16 1.90
CA LEU A 54 10.78 11.52 1.93
C LEU A 54 11.06 12.81 1.13
N LEU A 55 10.45 12.97 -0.04
CA LEU A 55 10.59 14.18 -0.85
C LEU A 55 9.99 15.41 -0.17
N GLU A 56 8.81 15.29 0.45
CA GLU A 56 8.19 16.37 1.21
C GLU A 56 9.04 16.77 2.43
N PHE A 57 9.70 15.81 3.08
CA PHE A 57 10.64 16.06 4.17
C PHE A 57 11.89 16.83 3.71
N VAL A 58 12.48 16.44 2.58
CA VAL A 58 13.75 17.03 2.09
C VAL A 58 13.54 18.36 1.37
N VAL A 59 12.50 18.45 0.53
CA VAL A 59 12.31 19.58 -0.41
C VAL A 59 11.32 20.63 0.13
N GLY A 60 10.49 20.23 1.09
CA GLY A 60 9.40 21.04 1.64
C GLY A 60 8.07 20.83 0.90
N VAL A 61 6.96 20.98 1.63
CA VAL A 61 5.61 20.64 1.16
C VAL A 61 5.07 21.65 0.13
N ASP A 62 5.55 22.90 0.16
CA ASP A 62 4.95 24.04 -0.57
C ASP A 62 5.61 24.35 -1.92
N ARG A 63 6.43 23.45 -2.45
CA ARG A 63 7.12 23.66 -3.73
C ARG A 63 6.20 23.29 -4.90
N GLU A 64 5.74 24.29 -5.64
CA GLU A 64 4.90 24.14 -6.85
C GLU A 64 5.69 23.70 -8.10
N ILE A 65 6.60 22.73 -7.95
CA ILE A 65 7.27 22.14 -9.10
C ILE A 65 6.30 21.12 -9.74
N ALA A 66 6.16 21.13 -11.06
CA ALA A 66 5.20 20.29 -11.79
C ALA A 66 5.26 18.80 -11.38
N PHE A 67 6.46 18.28 -11.12
CA PHE A 67 6.66 16.93 -10.60
C PHE A 67 5.91 16.66 -9.28
N PHE A 68 6.01 17.56 -8.30
CA PHE A 68 5.33 17.41 -7.01
C PHE A 68 3.81 17.51 -7.15
N VAL A 69 3.32 18.37 -8.06
CA VAL A 69 1.88 18.47 -8.35
C VAL A 69 1.34 17.14 -8.90
N VAL A 70 2.05 16.53 -9.84
CA VAL A 70 1.67 15.22 -10.41
C VAL A 70 1.75 14.14 -9.33
N LEU A 71 2.83 14.11 -8.55
CA LEU A 71 3.01 13.13 -7.47
C LEU A 71 1.87 13.22 -6.46
N LYS A 72 1.53 14.43 -5.98
CA LYS A 72 0.39 14.67 -5.07
C LYS A 72 -0.92 14.22 -5.68
N ARG A 73 -1.18 14.54 -6.96
CA ARG A 73 -2.43 14.14 -7.64
C ARG A 73 -2.64 12.63 -7.70
N VAL A 74 -1.56 11.85 -7.79
CA VAL A 74 -1.61 10.38 -7.78
C VAL A 74 -1.72 9.82 -6.35
N THR A 75 -1.08 10.46 -5.39
CA THR A 75 -0.92 9.94 -4.02
C THR A 75 -1.95 10.46 -3.02
N ASP A 76 -2.53 11.65 -3.20
CA ASP A 76 -3.60 12.20 -2.35
C ASP A 76 -4.81 11.26 -2.26
N PRO A 77 -5.28 10.62 -3.36
CA PRO A 77 -6.31 9.60 -3.26
C PRO A 77 -5.93 8.42 -2.38
N LEU A 78 -4.66 8.01 -2.39
CA LEU A 78 -4.16 6.90 -1.56
C LEU A 78 -4.08 7.32 -0.09
N LEU A 79 -3.62 8.53 0.22
CA LEU A 79 -3.63 9.07 1.60
C LEU A 79 -5.06 9.16 2.14
N ALA A 80 -6.03 9.56 1.30
CA ALA A 80 -7.43 9.64 1.68
C ALA A 80 -8.06 8.29 2.10
N LEU A 81 -7.44 7.15 1.75
CA LEU A 81 -7.86 5.83 2.25
C LEU A 81 -7.55 5.65 3.74
N PHE A 82 -6.45 6.26 4.19
CA PHE A 82 -5.92 6.10 5.54
C PHE A 82 -6.24 7.28 6.45
N ASP A 83 -6.85 8.34 5.94
CA ASP A 83 -7.28 9.53 6.69
C ASP A 83 -8.03 9.17 8.00
N PRO A 84 -8.97 8.20 8.05
CA PRO A 84 -9.67 7.86 9.29
C PRO A 84 -8.79 7.24 10.39
N VAL A 85 -7.63 6.68 10.03
CA VAL A 85 -6.71 6.01 10.95
C VAL A 85 -5.36 6.74 11.06
N THR A 86 -5.21 7.86 10.35
CA THR A 86 -4.02 8.70 10.38
C THR A 86 -4.11 9.67 11.55
N PRO A 87 -3.15 9.69 12.49
CA PRO A 87 -3.20 10.62 13.61
C PRO A 87 -3.12 12.08 13.15
N GLY A 88 -4.06 12.91 13.59
CA GLY A 88 -4.19 14.31 13.14
C GLY A 88 -3.07 15.26 13.58
N PHE A 89 -2.18 14.83 14.47
CA PHE A 89 -1.00 15.60 14.88
C PHE A 89 0.22 15.41 13.95
N LEU A 90 0.14 14.48 13.00
CA LEU A 90 1.26 14.22 12.09
C LEU A 90 1.46 15.39 11.11
N LEU A 91 2.73 15.76 10.92
CA LEU A 91 3.11 16.65 9.84
C LEU A 91 2.78 15.99 8.48
N PRO A 92 2.53 16.77 7.40
CA PRO A 92 2.08 16.23 6.12
C PRO A 92 2.97 15.10 5.56
N PHE A 93 4.29 15.27 5.63
CA PHE A 93 5.23 14.25 5.19
C PHE A 93 5.10 12.95 6.00
N ALA A 94 4.86 13.06 7.30
CA ALA A 94 4.72 11.93 8.21
C ALA A 94 3.40 11.17 7.98
N ALA A 95 2.32 11.86 7.58
CA ALA A 95 1.09 11.21 7.15
C ALA A 95 1.32 10.32 5.92
N SER A 96 2.18 10.77 4.98
CA SER A 96 2.55 9.96 3.81
C SER A 96 3.38 8.73 4.19
N LEU A 97 4.37 8.90 5.08
CA LEU A 97 5.17 7.79 5.60
C LEU A 97 4.33 6.78 6.40
N TYR A 98 3.39 7.26 7.21
CA TYR A 98 2.47 6.42 7.97
C TYR A 98 1.55 5.61 7.04
N SER A 99 1.00 6.24 6.01
CA SER A 99 0.18 5.55 5.01
C SER A 99 0.98 4.50 4.21
N ALA A 100 2.25 4.81 3.89
CA ALA A 100 3.16 3.85 3.28
C ALA A 100 3.41 2.64 4.19
N PHE A 101 3.64 2.89 5.48
CA PHE A 101 3.77 1.85 6.49
C PHE A 101 2.51 0.99 6.58
N LEU A 102 1.31 1.60 6.59
CA LEU A 102 0.05 0.85 6.60
C LEU A 102 -0.10 -0.04 5.37
N LEU A 103 0.20 0.45 4.17
CA LEU A 103 0.17 -0.39 2.95
C LEU A 103 1.17 -1.54 3.03
N PHE A 104 2.37 -1.30 3.52
CA PHE A 104 3.38 -2.35 3.73
C PHE A 104 2.92 -3.35 4.78
N PHE A 105 2.30 -2.89 5.87
CA PHE A 105 1.72 -3.76 6.89
C PHE A 105 0.59 -4.62 6.31
N PHE A 106 -0.33 -4.04 5.53
CA PHE A 106 -1.40 -4.78 4.85
C PHE A 106 -0.85 -5.81 3.86
N LYS A 107 0.23 -5.49 3.15
CA LYS A 107 0.95 -6.45 2.30
C LYS A 107 1.39 -7.66 3.10
N VAL A 108 2.16 -7.46 4.17
CA VAL A 108 2.67 -8.55 5.01
C VAL A 108 1.52 -9.33 5.66
N PHE A 109 0.47 -8.63 6.08
CA PHE A 109 -0.69 -9.25 6.72
C PHE A 109 -1.49 -10.15 5.77
N LEU A 110 -1.79 -9.67 4.56
CA LEU A 110 -2.67 -10.34 3.59
C LEU A 110 -1.94 -11.33 2.68
N PHE A 111 -0.71 -10.99 2.27
CA PHE A 111 0.03 -11.72 1.24
C PHE A 111 1.39 -12.24 1.71
N GLY A 112 1.85 -11.81 2.89
CA GLY A 112 3.19 -12.13 3.38
C GLY A 112 4.27 -11.31 2.69
N ASP A 113 5.50 -11.79 2.80
CA ASP A 113 6.66 -11.20 2.15
C ASP A 113 7.67 -12.28 1.78
N ALA A 114 7.81 -12.54 0.48
CA ALA A 114 8.73 -13.55 -0.04
C ALA A 114 10.21 -13.19 0.20
N PHE A 115 10.56 -11.90 0.26
CA PHE A 115 11.93 -11.46 0.49
C PHE A 115 12.34 -11.64 1.95
N LEU A 116 11.42 -11.35 2.87
CA LEU A 116 11.62 -11.57 4.31
C LEU A 116 11.34 -13.01 4.77
N GLY A 117 10.84 -13.88 3.87
CA GLY A 117 10.44 -15.24 4.21
C GLY A 117 9.22 -15.31 5.14
N LEU A 118 8.39 -14.26 5.16
CA LEU A 118 7.24 -14.17 6.05
C LEU A 118 5.98 -14.72 5.34
N PRO A 119 5.26 -15.68 5.94
CA PRO A 119 3.95 -16.07 5.44
C PRO A 119 2.93 -14.94 5.68
N PRO A 120 1.75 -14.98 5.00
CA PRO A 120 0.65 -14.09 5.32
C PRO A 120 0.29 -14.17 6.82
N LEU A 121 0.40 -13.06 7.54
CA LEU A 121 0.24 -13.07 9.00
C LEU A 121 -1.18 -13.43 9.43
N PHE A 122 -2.19 -13.22 8.58
CA PHE A 122 -3.57 -13.64 8.90
C PHE A 122 -3.63 -15.14 9.22
N ILE A 123 -2.84 -15.97 8.54
CA ILE A 123 -2.81 -17.43 8.77
C ILE A 123 -2.29 -17.74 10.17
N VAL A 124 -1.24 -17.04 10.62
CA VAL A 124 -0.65 -17.22 11.95
C VAL A 124 -1.65 -16.82 13.04
N VAL A 125 -2.36 -15.71 12.85
CA VAL A 125 -3.39 -15.23 13.79
C VAL A 125 -4.56 -16.23 13.85
N THR A 126 -5.07 -16.69 12.71
CA THR A 126 -6.15 -17.67 12.67
C THR A 126 -5.74 -18.99 13.33
N ALA A 127 -4.52 -19.47 13.08
CA ALA A 127 -4.01 -20.68 13.72
C ALA A 127 -3.93 -20.51 15.25
N ALA A 128 -3.38 -19.40 15.75
CA ALA A 128 -3.28 -19.14 17.18
C ALA A 128 -4.66 -19.08 17.86
N VAL A 129 -5.65 -18.43 17.22
CA VAL A 129 -7.03 -18.38 17.72
C VAL A 129 -7.64 -19.78 17.76
N LEU A 130 -7.55 -20.56 16.67
CA LEU A 130 -8.09 -21.92 16.64
C LEU A 130 -7.44 -22.83 17.69
N THR A 131 -6.15 -22.66 17.97
CA THR A 131 -5.44 -23.45 18.99
C THR A 131 -5.83 -23.04 20.41
N PHE A 132 -6.21 -21.78 20.64
CA PHE A 132 -6.63 -21.28 21.95
C PHE A 132 -8.08 -21.67 22.31
N PHE A 133 -8.92 -21.90 21.30
CA PHE A 133 -10.33 -22.27 21.47
C PHE A 133 -10.63 -23.77 21.23
N ALA A 134 -9.60 -24.58 20.97
CA ALA A 134 -9.67 -26.04 20.86
C ALA A 134 -9.18 -26.71 22.15
#